data_AF-A0A425WF21-F1
#
_entry.id   AF-A0A425WF21-F1
#
_cell.length_a   1.000
_cell.length_b   1.000
_cell.length_c   1.000
_cell.angle_alpha   90.00
_cell.angle_beta   90.00
_cell.angle_gamma   90.00
#
_symmetry.space_group_name_H-M   'P 1'
#
loop_
_entity.id
_entity.type
_entity.pdbx_description
1 polymer ?
#
loop_
_entity_poly.entity_id
_entity_poly.type
_entity_poly.pdbx_seq_one_letter_code
_entity_poly.pdbx_strand_id
1 'polypeptide(L)'
;MANKPIPGTDGDNYVPYDQRSSQESAVYFTRDLSAEGLIKAFNTVGGHLTGKTGVKLHTGEPHGPNIIPRPWVKQLISEKLPDANIVETNTFYVGGRHTTA
;
A
#
# COMPACT_ATOMS: atom_id res chain seq x y z
N MET A 1 20.55 -19.07 15.64
CA MET A 1 20.21 -18.76 14.24
C MET A 1 18.70 -18.60 14.19
N ALA A 2 18.15 -17.40 14.01
CA ALA A 2 16.70 -17.24 13.91
C ALA A 2 16.22 -17.87 12.59
N ASN A 3 15.18 -18.70 12.65
CA ASN A 3 14.63 -19.37 11.47
C ASN A 3 14.09 -18.31 10.51
N LYS A 4 14.48 -18.34 9.24
CA LYS A 4 14.08 -17.33 8.27
C LYS A 4 12.59 -17.52 7.94
N PRO A 5 11.74 -16.49 8.08
CA PRO A 5 10.31 -16.63 7.76
C PRO A 5 10.14 -17.01 6.28
N ILE A 6 9.28 -18.00 6.02
CA ILE A 6 8.97 -18.50 4.68
C ILE A 6 7.57 -17.99 4.31
N PRO A 7 7.41 -17.19 3.23
CA PRO A 7 6.10 -16.68 2.83
C PRO A 7 5.05 -17.79 2.64
N GLY A 8 3.85 -17.61 3.18
CA GLY A 8 2.69 -18.48 2.93
C GLY A 8 2.60 -19.77 3.77
N THR A 9 3.38 -19.90 4.84
CA THR A 9 3.37 -21.10 5.70
C THR A 9 2.53 -20.96 6.98
N ASP A 10 2.23 -19.74 7.42
CA ASP A 10 1.58 -19.46 8.71
C ASP A 10 0.58 -18.27 8.67
N GLY A 11 0.29 -17.72 7.49
CA GLY A 11 -0.51 -16.50 7.32
C GLY A 11 -2.00 -16.63 7.68
N ASP A 12 -2.48 -17.85 7.93
CA ASP A 12 -3.83 -18.19 8.37
C ASP A 12 -3.97 -18.34 9.90
N ASN A 13 -2.85 -18.34 10.63
CA ASN A 13 -2.83 -18.54 12.08
C ASN A 13 -2.65 -17.19 12.80
N TYR A 14 -3.69 -16.74 13.52
CA TYR A 14 -3.59 -15.55 14.35
C TYR A 14 -2.79 -15.83 15.64
N VAL A 15 -1.68 -15.10 15.83
CA VAL A 15 -0.87 -15.17 17.07
C VAL A 15 -1.24 -13.98 17.99
N PRO A 16 -1.75 -14.25 19.22
CA PRO A 16 -1.98 -13.23 20.24
C PRO A 16 -0.74 -12.40 20.54
N TYR A 17 -0.93 -11.13 20.90
CA TYR A 17 0.18 -10.17 21.03
C TYR A 17 1.25 -10.62 22.03
N ASP A 18 0.82 -11.13 23.18
CA ASP A 18 1.65 -11.67 24.26
C ASP A 18 2.43 -12.94 23.87
N GLN A 19 2.04 -13.61 22.79
CA GLN A 19 2.65 -14.85 22.29
C GLN A 19 3.55 -14.61 21.06
N ARG A 20 3.70 -13.36 20.59
CA ARG A 20 4.58 -13.03 19.46
C ARG A 20 6.03 -13.01 19.94
N SER A 21 6.89 -13.76 19.25
CA SER A 21 8.32 -13.84 19.53
C SER A 21 9.18 -12.90 18.66
N SER A 22 8.56 -12.23 17.68
CA SER A 22 9.23 -11.27 16.79
C SER A 22 9.27 -9.87 17.37
N GLN A 23 10.10 -9.00 16.78
CA GLN A 23 10.06 -7.56 17.06
C GLN A 23 8.71 -6.96 16.65
N GLU A 24 8.32 -5.87 17.33
CA GLU A 24 7.14 -5.09 16.96
C GLU A 24 7.33 -4.44 15.58
N SER A 25 6.25 -4.35 14.81
CA SER A 25 6.28 -3.70 13.50
C SER A 25 6.57 -2.20 13.64
N ALA A 26 7.48 -1.68 12.81
CA ALA A 26 7.68 -0.24 12.71
C ALA A 26 6.43 0.42 12.08
N VAL A 27 5.84 1.39 12.79
CA VAL A 27 4.70 2.17 12.30
C VAL A 27 5.17 3.58 11.97
N TYR A 28 5.02 3.97 10.71
CA TYR A 28 5.33 5.32 10.23
C TYR A 28 4.04 6.14 10.08
N PHE A 29 4.07 7.40 10.50
CA PHE A 29 2.93 8.30 10.46
C PHE A 29 3.35 9.70 10.00
N THR A 30 2.47 10.37 9.25
CA THR A 30 2.65 11.77 8.86
C THR A 30 1.39 12.57 9.11
N ARG A 31 1.54 13.80 9.58
CA ARG A 31 0.47 14.81 9.67
C ARG A 31 0.47 15.76 8.47
N ASP A 32 1.48 15.65 7.61
CA ASP A 32 1.62 16.45 6.42
C ASP A 32 0.73 15.87 5.32
N LEU A 33 -0.46 16.46 5.17
CA LEU A 33 -1.44 16.11 4.16
C LEU A 33 -1.18 16.98 2.93
N SER A 34 -0.13 16.64 2.19
CA SER A 34 0.32 17.30 0.97
C SER A 34 0.96 16.30 -0.01
N ALA A 35 1.31 16.76 -1.21
CA ALA A 35 2.08 15.95 -2.17
C ALA A 35 3.47 15.63 -1.61
N GLU A 36 4.09 16.61 -0.96
CA GLU A 36 5.39 16.50 -0.31
C GLU A 36 5.35 15.48 0.83
N GLY A 37 4.30 15.52 1.64
CA GLY A 37 4.04 14.56 2.72
C GLY A 37 3.90 13.13 2.19
N LEU A 38 3.17 12.95 1.08
CA LEU A 38 3.04 11.66 0.40
C LEU A 38 4.38 11.15 -0.14
N ILE A 39 5.17 12.02 -0.78
CA ILE A 39 6.51 11.67 -1.29
C ILE A 39 7.45 11.30 -0.13
N LYS A 40 7.40 12.02 0.99
CA LYS A 40 8.18 11.69 2.19
C LYS A 40 7.80 10.34 2.77
N ALA A 41 6.50 10.05 2.86
CA ALA A 41 6.01 8.74 3.29
C ALA A 41 6.51 7.63 2.34
N PHE A 42 6.39 7.83 1.03
CA PHE A 42 6.91 6.90 0.02
C PHE A 42 8.41 6.68 0.17
N ASN A 43 9.24 7.72 0.28
CA ASN A 43 10.69 7.57 0.43
C ASN A 43 11.07 6.80 1.70
N THR A 44 10.23 6.83 2.74
CA THR A 44 10.47 6.13 4.01
C THR A 44 10.26 4.62 3.88
N VAL A 45 9.30 4.17 3.06
CA VAL A 45 8.90 2.75 2.98
C VAL A 45 9.12 2.09 1.61
N GLY A 46 9.35 2.89 0.56
CA GLY A 46 9.38 2.45 -0.84
C GLY A 46 10.75 2.08 -1.39
N GLY A 47 11.81 2.12 -0.57
CA GLY A 47 13.22 2.01 -1.00
C GLY A 47 13.66 0.69 -1.64
N HIS A 48 12.75 -0.28 -1.84
CA HIS A 48 13.07 -1.61 -2.39
C HIS A 48 12.20 -2.01 -3.58
N LEU A 49 11.51 -1.06 -4.23
CA LEU A 49 10.76 -1.35 -5.45
C LEU A 49 11.73 -1.49 -6.64
N THR A 50 11.77 -2.69 -7.24
CA THR A 50 12.59 -3.00 -8.41
C THR A 50 11.77 -3.73 -9.46
N GLY A 51 12.11 -3.57 -10.75
CA GLY A 51 11.43 -4.26 -11.85
C GLY A 51 10.12 -3.57 -12.26
N LYS A 52 9.12 -4.37 -12.64
CA LYS A 52 7.81 -3.85 -13.09
C LYS A 52 6.99 -3.40 -11.88
N THR A 53 6.75 -2.09 -11.78
CA THR A 53 5.99 -1.50 -10.68
C THR A 53 4.54 -1.21 -11.09
N GLY A 54 3.59 -1.66 -10.27
CA GLY A 54 2.17 -1.32 -10.41
C GLY A 54 1.72 -0.37 -9.31
N VAL A 55 0.97 0.67 -9.67
CA VAL A 55 0.34 1.61 -8.73
C VAL A 55 -1.16 1.32 -8.69
N LYS A 56 -1.62 0.74 -7.59
CA LYS A 56 -3.05 0.53 -7.35
C LYS A 56 -3.64 1.76 -6.68
N LEU A 57 -4.57 2.42 -7.35
CA LEU A 57 -5.19 3.64 -6.83
C LEU A 57 -6.31 3.29 -5.85
N HIS A 58 -6.35 3.98 -4.73
CA HIS A 58 -7.54 4.01 -3.90
C HIS A 58 -8.45 5.14 -4.39
N THR A 59 -9.49 4.80 -5.14
CA THR A 59 -10.46 5.77 -5.69
C THR A 59 -11.51 6.21 -4.68
N GLY A 60 -11.43 5.72 -3.43
CA GLY A 60 -12.48 5.88 -2.42
C GLY A 60 -13.69 4.98 -2.67
N GLU A 61 -14.54 4.90 -1.65
CA GLU A 61 -15.91 4.39 -1.78
C GLU A 61 -16.84 5.52 -2.26
N PRO A 62 -17.98 5.20 -2.90
CA PRO A 62 -19.00 6.21 -3.19
C PRO A 62 -19.32 7.03 -1.94
N HIS A 63 -19.22 8.36 -2.05
CA HIS A 63 -19.43 9.32 -0.95
C HIS A 63 -18.39 9.30 0.19
N GLY A 64 -17.29 8.56 0.06
CA GLY A 64 -16.21 8.54 1.04
C GLY A 64 -15.41 9.86 1.07
N PRO A 65 -15.11 10.44 2.24
CA PRO A 65 -14.35 11.71 2.33
C PRO A 65 -12.84 11.53 2.14
N ASN A 66 -12.34 10.29 2.21
CA ASN A 66 -10.92 9.98 2.37
C ASN A 66 -10.22 9.64 1.04
N ILE A 67 -10.48 10.41 -0.02
CA ILE A 67 -9.77 10.23 -1.29
C ILE A 67 -8.44 11.00 -1.27
N ILE A 68 -7.34 10.33 -1.63
CA ILE A 68 -6.06 11.01 -1.82
C ILE A 68 -6.19 11.94 -3.03
N PRO A 69 -5.85 13.25 -2.92
CA PRO A 69 -5.93 14.18 -4.03
C PRO A 69 -5.12 13.69 -5.25
N ARG A 70 -5.78 13.63 -6.41
CA ARG A 70 -5.17 13.21 -7.69
C ARG A 70 -3.87 13.95 -8.02
N PRO A 71 -3.74 15.28 -7.78
CA PRO A 71 -2.49 15.98 -8.03
C PRO A 71 -1.29 15.44 -7.24
N TRP A 72 -1.50 15.00 -6.00
CA TRP A 72 -0.42 14.44 -5.16
C TRP A 72 0.08 13.11 -5.72
N VAL A 73 -0.85 12.25 -6.14
CA VAL A 73 -0.52 10.97 -6.78
C VAL A 73 0.22 11.21 -8.10
N LYS A 74 -0.24 12.17 -8.91
CA LYS A 74 0.42 12.53 -10.17
C LYS A 74 1.88 12.94 -9.92
N GLN A 75 2.11 13.78 -8.91
CA GLN A 75 3.45 14.24 -8.55
C GLN A 75 4.35 13.09 -8.07
N LEU A 76 3.83 12.23 -7.18
CA LEU A 76 4.55 11.03 -6.73
C LEU A 76 4.96 10.15 -7.91
N ILE A 77 4.03 9.85 -8.83
CA ILE A 77 4.31 9.01 -10.00
C ILE A 77 5.38 9.65 -10.86
N SER A 78 5.25 10.94 -11.20
CA SER A 78 6.22 11.62 -12.05
C SER A 78 7.63 11.69 -11.44
N GLU A 79 7.74 11.88 -10.13
CA GLU A 79 9.03 12.08 -9.47
C GLU A 79 9.71 10.79 -9.02
N LYS A 80 8.93 9.77 -8.62
CA LYS A 80 9.45 8.57 -7.95
C LYS A 80 9.18 7.27 -8.69
N LEU A 81 8.18 7.24 -9.55
CA LEU A 81 7.70 6.02 -10.21
C LEU A 81 7.42 6.25 -11.71
N PRO A 82 8.35 6.85 -12.48
CA PRO A 82 8.08 7.28 -13.87
C PRO A 82 7.69 6.13 -14.81
N ASP A 83 8.20 4.92 -14.53
CA ASP A 83 7.94 3.72 -15.35
C ASP A 83 6.81 2.83 -14.79
N ALA A 84 6.13 3.27 -13.73
CA ALA A 84 5.08 2.48 -13.11
C ALA A 84 3.76 2.56 -13.90
N ASN A 85 3.01 1.46 -13.89
CA ASN A 85 1.70 1.40 -14.53
C ASN A 85 0.59 1.51 -13.50
N ILE A 86 -0.46 2.27 -13.80
CA ILE A 86 -1.68 2.25 -12.99
C ILE A 86 -2.37 0.89 -13.20
N VAL A 87 -2.65 0.21 -12.10
CA VAL A 87 -3.35 -1.08 -12.10
C VAL A 87 -4.65 -0.96 -11.30
N GLU A 88 -5.73 -1.51 -11.85
CA GLU A 88 -7.02 -1.63 -11.17
C GLU A 88 -7.43 -3.10 -11.17
N THR A 89 -8.23 -3.51 -10.19
CA THR A 89 -8.70 -4.89 -10.11
C THR A 89 -10.13 -4.92 -9.61
N ASN A 90 -10.87 -5.92 -10.06
CA ASN A 90 -12.21 -6.16 -9.58
C ASN A 90 -12.17 -6.63 -8.12
N THR A 91 -13.19 -6.29 -7.35
CA THR A 91 -13.36 -6.85 -6.00
C THR A 91 -13.61 -8.34 -6.09
N PHE A 92 -12.99 -9.12 -5.20
CA PHE A 92 -13.22 -10.57 -5.13
C PHE A 92 -14.65 -10.90 -4.67
N TYR A 93 -15.25 -10.04 -3.84
CA TYR A 93 -16.62 -10.16 -3.39
C TYR A 93 -17.60 -9.47 -4.36
N VAL A 94 -18.85 -9.96 -4.38
CA VAL A 94 -19.94 -9.41 -5.19
C VAL A 94 -20.24 -7.97 -4.75
N GLY A 95 -20.37 -7.07 -5.72
CA GLY A 95 -20.63 -5.65 -5.47
C GLY A 95 -20.41 -4.79 -6.71
N GLY A 96 -20.51 -3.47 -6.59
CA GLY A 96 -20.40 -2.54 -7.73
C GLY A 96 -19.06 -2.55 -8.48
N ARG A 97 -18.04 -3.23 -7.95
CA ARG A 97 -16.68 -3.33 -8.51
C ARG A 97 -16.26 -4.78 -8.81
N HIS A 98 -17.17 -5.74 -8.78
CA HIS A 98 -16.83 -7.18 -8.92
C HIS A 98 -16.63 -7.63 -10.37
N THR A 99 -17.10 -6.85 -11.35
CA THR A 99 -16.96 -7.11 -12.79
C THR A 99 -16.57 -5.84 -13.51
N THR A 100 -15.73 -5.97 -14.53
CA THR A 100 -15.53 -4.97 -15.58
C THR A 100 -16.58 -5.20 -16.66
N ALA A 101 -17.33 -4.14 -17.01
CA ALA A 101 -18.23 -4.13 -18.16
C ALA A 101 -17.46 -3.77 -19.44
#